data_AF-A0A3D5QYV6-F1
#
_entry.id   AF-A0A3D5QYV6-F1
#
_cell.length_a   1.000
_cell.length_b   1.000
_cell.length_c   1.000
_cell.angle_alpha   90.00
_cell.angle_beta   90.00
_cell.angle_gamma   90.00
#
_symmetry.space_group_name_H-M   'P 1'
#
loop_
_entity.id
_entity.type
_entity.pdbx_description
1 polymer ?
#
loop_
_entity_poly.entity_id
_entity_poly.type
_entity_poly.pdbx_seq_one_letter_code
_entity_poly.pdbx_strand_id
1 'polypeptide(L)'
;MSKVPQSLDRKKSDIYKNAPIAGFGKRKPDFTTLGRKIKNPHKKFREVVCVEACRTPYGRSGGALKDFSAMELGALAIKEVLRRTQGKVKPADLDYIFMGQVVPAGCGQIPGRQATILAGVPESVPSITVNKVCSSGIKTIDLAFQMILLGRADICIAGGQESMSNCPFVLPDMRWGARMGLPNGRVVDAMVYDGLWDAFYNRHMAIHGSEVADEFGFTREEQDEWALNSQMNAVRA
;
A
#
# COMPACT_ATOMS: atom_id res chain seq x y z
N MET A 1 -6.16 -23.83 19.82
CA MET A 1 -5.92 -24.56 18.56
C MET A 1 -4.52 -24.20 18.09
N SER A 2 -3.62 -25.17 17.97
CA SER A 2 -2.28 -24.93 17.42
C SER A 2 -2.44 -24.31 16.04
N LYS A 3 -1.82 -23.15 15.79
CA LYS A 3 -1.69 -22.58 14.45
C LYS A 3 -0.72 -23.48 13.67
N VAL A 4 -1.20 -24.66 13.29
CA VAL A 4 -0.48 -25.53 12.36
C VAL A 4 -0.54 -24.80 11.02
N PRO A 5 0.61 -24.46 10.39
CA PRO A 5 0.59 -23.97 9.02
C PRO A 5 -0.25 -24.95 8.20
N GLN A 6 -1.21 -24.46 7.42
CA GLN A 6 -1.77 -25.29 6.36
C GLN A 6 -0.62 -25.58 5.40
N SER A 7 0.13 -26.66 5.65
CA SER A 7 0.92 -27.28 4.61
C SER A 7 -0.09 -27.64 3.55
N LEU A 8 0.09 -27.11 2.34
CA LEU A 8 -0.71 -27.55 1.21
C LEU A 8 -0.63 -29.09 1.17
N ASP A 9 -1.78 -29.77 1.23
CA ASP A 9 -1.87 -31.24 1.17
C ASP A 9 -1.18 -31.80 -0.09
N ARG A 10 -0.97 -30.94 -1.09
CA ARG A 10 -0.14 -31.18 -2.27
C ARG A 10 0.76 -29.99 -2.49
N LYS A 11 2.08 -30.21 -2.60
CA LYS A 11 2.98 -29.15 -3.07
C LYS A 11 2.65 -28.85 -4.53
N LYS A 12 2.90 -27.62 -4.98
CA LYS A 12 2.70 -27.25 -6.40
C LYS A 12 3.52 -28.14 -7.34
N SER A 13 4.67 -28.62 -6.88
CA SER A 13 5.46 -29.68 -7.52
C SER A 13 4.68 -30.98 -7.73
N ASP A 14 3.76 -31.35 -6.83
CA ASP A 14 2.90 -32.54 -6.92
C ASP A 14 1.68 -32.34 -7.82
N ILE A 15 1.27 -31.08 -8.04
CA ILE A 15 0.24 -30.70 -9.00
C ILE A 15 0.81 -30.82 -10.42
N TYR A 16 2.08 -30.46 -10.61
CA TYR A 16 2.74 -30.45 -11.90
C TYR A 16 3.72 -31.62 -12.11
N LYS A 17 3.77 -32.60 -11.19
CA LYS A 17 4.70 -33.75 -11.22
C LYS A 17 4.64 -34.53 -12.54
N ASN A 18 3.43 -34.70 -13.07
CA ASN A 18 3.15 -35.37 -14.33
C ASN A 18 2.78 -34.37 -15.44
N ALA A 19 2.81 -33.06 -15.15
CA ALA A 19 2.60 -32.07 -16.17
C ALA A 19 3.83 -32.12 -17.10
N PRO A 20 3.63 -32.28 -18.41
CA PRO A 20 4.74 -32.30 -19.34
C PRO A 20 5.53 -30.99 -19.17
N ILE A 21 6.83 -31.10 -18.91
CA ILE A 21 7.73 -29.94 -18.87
C ILE A 21 7.74 -29.37 -20.28
N ALA A 22 6.92 -28.35 -20.51
CA ALA A 22 6.92 -27.63 -21.76
C ALA A 22 8.24 -26.86 -21.85
N GLY A 23 9.06 -27.15 -22.86
CA GLY A 23 10.25 -26.35 -23.14
C GLY A 23 9.91 -24.86 -23.29
N PHE A 24 10.89 -23.99 -23.08
CA PHE A 24 10.72 -22.54 -23.22
C PHE A 24 10.06 -22.20 -24.58
N GLY A 25 8.94 -21.46 -24.56
CA GLY A 25 8.13 -21.15 -25.75
C GLY A 25 7.15 -22.23 -26.23
N LYS A 26 7.10 -23.42 -25.61
CA LYS A 26 6.20 -24.53 -25.98
C LYS A 26 4.94 -24.64 -25.11
N ARG A 27 4.82 -23.82 -24.06
CA ARG A 27 3.62 -23.77 -23.21
C ARG A 27 2.52 -23.06 -23.98
N LYS A 28 1.42 -23.75 -24.29
CA LYS A 28 0.18 -23.12 -24.75
C LYS A 28 -0.72 -22.92 -23.52
N PRO A 29 -0.85 -21.71 -22.98
CA PRO A 29 -1.71 -21.48 -21.83
C PRO A 29 -3.16 -21.72 -22.24
N ASP A 30 -3.90 -22.46 -21.41
CA ASP A 30 -5.34 -22.57 -21.57
C ASP A 30 -6.00 -21.32 -20.97
N PHE A 31 -6.45 -20.43 -21.86
CA PHE A 31 -7.15 -19.19 -21.50
C PHE A 31 -8.68 -19.34 -21.56
N THR A 32 -9.21 -20.55 -21.67
CA THR A 32 -10.67 -20.77 -21.82
C THR A 32 -11.48 -20.22 -20.64
N THR A 33 -10.89 -20.11 -19.44
CA THR A 33 -11.49 -19.44 -18.28
C THR A 33 -11.12 -17.96 -18.15
N LEU A 34 -10.08 -17.51 -18.85
CA LEU A 34 -9.57 -16.13 -18.90
C LEU A 34 -10.20 -15.39 -20.08
N GLY A 35 -11.52 -15.19 -20.04
CA GLY A 35 -12.15 -14.45 -21.12
C GLY A 35 -13.64 -14.67 -21.28
N ARG A 36 -14.43 -14.30 -20.27
CA ARG A 36 -15.73 -13.71 -20.66
C ARG A 36 -15.37 -12.55 -21.59
N LYS A 37 -15.81 -12.62 -22.86
CA LYS A 37 -15.77 -11.47 -23.75
C LYS A 37 -16.73 -10.43 -23.19
N ILE A 38 -16.25 -9.65 -22.23
CA ILE A 38 -16.96 -8.48 -21.73
C ILE A 38 -16.85 -7.47 -22.88
N LYS A 39 -17.92 -7.28 -23.65
CA LYS A 39 -18.02 -6.14 -24.58
C LYS A 39 -17.65 -4.89 -23.78
N ASN A 40 -16.82 -3.99 -24.33
CA ASN A 40 -16.31 -2.82 -23.61
C ASN A 40 -17.43 -2.13 -22.81
N PRO A 41 -17.55 -2.39 -21.50
CA PRO A 41 -18.65 -1.86 -20.72
C PRO A 41 -18.45 -0.36 -20.51
N HIS A 42 -17.22 0.12 -20.67
CA HIS A 42 -16.78 1.49 -20.42
C HIS A 42 -17.23 2.49 -21.48
N LYS A 43 -17.73 2.06 -22.66
CA LYS A 43 -18.17 2.98 -23.74
C LYS A 43 -19.24 3.98 -23.29
N LYS A 44 -20.04 3.63 -22.28
CA LYS A 44 -21.11 4.49 -21.72
C LYS A 44 -20.70 5.25 -20.46
N PHE A 45 -19.50 5.03 -19.94
CA PHE A 45 -19.03 5.68 -18.72
C PHE A 45 -18.21 6.92 -19.04
N ARG A 46 -18.04 7.78 -18.04
CA ARG A 46 -17.20 8.99 -18.16
C ARG A 46 -15.75 8.61 -18.42
N GLU A 47 -15.07 9.41 -19.22
CA GLU A 47 -13.62 9.31 -19.31
C GLU A 47 -13.00 9.85 -18.02
N VAL A 48 -12.00 9.15 -17.49
CA VAL A 48 -11.27 9.54 -16.29
C VAL A 48 -9.81 9.68 -16.65
N VAL A 49 -9.21 10.82 -16.31
CA VAL A 49 -7.83 11.15 -16.65
C VAL A 49 -7.04 11.52 -15.40
N CYS A 50 -5.73 11.29 -15.44
CA CYS A 50 -4.80 11.82 -14.45
C CYS A 50 -4.35 13.21 -14.91
N VAL A 51 -4.69 14.25 -14.16
CA VAL A 51 -4.34 15.64 -14.51
C VAL A 51 -2.91 15.98 -14.07
N GLU A 52 -2.55 15.58 -12.85
CA GLU A 52 -1.24 15.86 -12.25
C GLU A 52 -0.85 14.73 -11.28
N ALA A 53 0.46 14.53 -11.09
CA ALA A 53 0.99 13.58 -10.12
C ALA A 53 2.31 14.08 -9.51
N CYS A 54 2.48 13.85 -8.21
CA CYS A 54 3.73 14.12 -7.51
C CYS A 54 3.90 13.20 -6.30
N ARG A 55 5.10 13.23 -5.70
CA ARG A 55 5.41 12.57 -4.43
C ARG A 55 6.49 13.35 -3.69
N THR A 56 6.59 13.13 -2.39
CA THR A 56 7.77 13.53 -1.61
C THR A 56 8.99 12.68 -2.01
N PRO A 57 10.22 13.07 -1.62
CA PRO A 57 11.36 12.17 -1.61
C PRO A 57 11.09 10.93 -0.74
N TYR A 58 11.81 9.84 -1.00
CA TYR A 58 11.83 8.68 -0.10
C TYR A 58 12.85 8.91 1.01
N GLY A 59 12.40 8.87 2.27
CA GLY A 59 13.27 8.93 3.44
C GLY A 59 13.76 7.55 3.86
N ARG A 60 15.01 7.45 4.31
CA ARG A 60 15.50 6.25 5.01
C ARG A 60 14.88 6.20 6.42
N SER A 61 14.68 4.99 6.96
CA SER A 61 14.21 4.81 8.33
C SER A 61 15.13 5.56 9.32
N GLY A 62 14.55 6.39 10.18
CA GLY A 62 15.29 7.25 11.11
C GLY A 62 16.15 8.34 10.46
N GLY A 63 15.96 8.59 9.16
CA GLY A 63 16.76 9.52 8.36
C GLY A 63 16.15 10.92 8.24
N ALA A 64 16.38 11.56 7.09
CA ALA A 64 16.09 12.98 6.84
C ALA A 64 14.61 13.39 6.96
N LEU A 65 13.67 12.45 6.87
CA LEU A 65 12.24 12.72 6.99
C LEU A 65 11.64 12.31 8.34
N LYS A 66 12.46 11.87 9.31
CA LYS A 66 11.97 11.34 10.60
C LYS A 66 11.19 12.37 11.43
N ASP A 67 11.45 13.66 11.22
CA ASP A 67 10.83 14.74 11.97
C ASP A 67 9.49 15.20 11.35
N PHE A 68 9.09 14.60 10.22
CA PHE A 68 7.79 14.85 9.58
C PHE A 68 6.84 13.69 9.85
N SER A 69 5.67 14.01 10.40
CA SER A 69 4.57 13.06 10.50
C SER A 69 4.06 12.64 9.12
N ALA A 70 3.39 11.48 9.06
CA ALA A 70 2.75 11.01 7.82
C ALA A 70 1.77 12.06 7.25
N MET A 71 1.04 12.77 8.13
CA MET A 71 0.04 13.77 7.75
C MET A 71 0.69 15.01 7.15
N GLU A 72 1.86 15.44 7.64
CA GLU A 72 2.61 16.56 7.05
C GLU A 72 3.18 16.19 5.68
N LEU A 73 3.71 14.97 5.52
CA LEU A 73 4.17 14.47 4.22
C LEU A 73 3.00 14.38 3.22
N GLY A 74 1.84 13.90 3.65
CA GLY A 74 0.61 13.88 2.87
C GLY A 74 0.16 15.30 2.47
N ALA A 75 0.19 16.24 3.41
CA ALA A 75 -0.18 17.63 3.16
C ALA A 75 0.74 18.32 2.15
N LEU A 76 2.06 18.07 2.24
CA LEU A 76 3.03 18.57 1.27
C LEU A 76 2.73 18.05 -0.14
N ALA A 77 2.41 16.77 -0.28
CA ALA A 77 2.05 16.17 -1.57
C ALA A 77 0.74 16.74 -2.12
N ILE A 78 -0.30 16.88 -1.30
CA ILE A 78 -1.60 17.48 -1.70
C ILE A 78 -1.39 18.93 -2.17
N LYS A 79 -0.63 19.72 -1.41
CA LYS A 79 -0.34 21.12 -1.76
C LYS A 79 0.45 21.24 -3.05
N GLU A 80 1.44 20.38 -3.26
CA GLU A 80 2.26 20.38 -4.47
C GLU A 80 1.47 19.94 -5.70
N VAL A 81 0.63 18.90 -5.62
CA VAL A 81 -0.17 18.46 -6.77
C VAL A 81 -1.18 19.54 -7.18
N LEU A 82 -1.81 20.21 -6.21
CA LEU A 82 -2.70 21.36 -6.48
C LEU A 82 -1.92 22.52 -7.10
N ARG A 83 -0.72 22.84 -6.61
CA ARG A 83 0.13 23.89 -7.18
C ARG A 83 0.48 23.63 -8.64
N ARG A 84 0.74 22.36 -9.02
CA ARG A 84 1.04 21.97 -10.40
C ARG A 84 -0.11 22.20 -11.38
N THR A 85 -1.34 22.24 -10.89
CA THR A 85 -2.50 22.63 -11.72
C THR A 85 -2.50 24.11 -12.12
N GLN A 86 -1.55 24.92 -11.62
CA GLN A 86 -1.38 26.34 -11.94
C GLN A 86 -2.66 27.16 -11.68
N GLY A 87 -3.39 26.83 -10.61
CA GLY A 87 -4.61 27.52 -10.21
C GLY A 87 -5.86 27.17 -11.03
N LYS A 88 -5.75 26.24 -11.99
CA LYS A 88 -6.90 25.73 -12.75
C LYS A 88 -7.81 24.84 -11.92
N VAL A 89 -7.28 24.22 -10.87
CA VAL A 89 -8.04 23.49 -9.85
C VAL A 89 -7.81 24.18 -8.52
N LYS A 90 -8.86 24.75 -7.95
CA LYS A 90 -8.85 25.33 -6.61
C LYS A 90 -9.09 24.23 -5.58
N PRO A 91 -8.61 24.37 -4.33
CA PRO A 91 -8.89 23.41 -3.28
C PRO A 91 -10.39 23.15 -3.05
N ALA A 92 -11.24 24.16 -3.27
CA ALA A 92 -12.71 24.04 -3.14
C ALA A 92 -13.38 23.29 -4.30
N ASP A 93 -12.68 23.07 -5.42
CA ASP A 93 -13.20 22.34 -6.57
C ASP A 93 -13.08 20.81 -6.37
N LEU A 94 -12.42 20.36 -5.29
CA LEU A 94 -12.26 18.95 -4.95
C LEU A 94 -13.55 18.40 -4.34
N ASP A 95 -14.06 17.30 -4.91
CA ASP A 95 -15.22 16.61 -4.38
C ASP A 95 -14.87 15.61 -3.28
N TYR A 96 -13.67 15.03 -3.34
CA TYR A 96 -13.22 14.02 -2.37
C TYR A 96 -11.71 13.83 -2.37
N ILE A 97 -11.12 13.56 -1.21
CA ILE A 97 -9.70 13.16 -1.07
C ILE A 97 -9.57 11.76 -0.46
N PHE A 98 -8.80 10.90 -1.13
CA PHE A 98 -8.52 9.54 -0.70
C PHE A 98 -7.02 9.39 -0.37
N MET A 99 -6.69 9.18 0.90
CA MET A 99 -5.31 8.97 1.33
C MET A 99 -5.13 7.56 1.89
N GLY A 100 -4.21 6.80 1.30
CA GLY A 100 -3.79 5.52 1.83
C GLY A 100 -2.82 5.69 2.99
N GLN A 101 -3.00 4.98 4.10
CA GLN A 101 -2.04 4.87 5.21
C GLN A 101 -2.19 3.51 5.89
N VAL A 102 -1.08 2.82 6.15
CA VAL A 102 -1.08 1.45 6.68
C VAL A 102 -1.05 1.44 8.20
N VAL A 103 -0.19 2.27 8.81
CA VAL A 103 -0.02 2.29 10.26
C VAL A 103 -0.60 3.60 10.83
N PRO A 104 -1.90 3.65 11.17
CA PRO A 104 -2.53 4.83 11.77
C PRO A 104 -2.37 4.90 13.30
N ALA A 105 -1.67 3.94 13.91
CA ALA A 105 -1.48 3.87 15.36
C ALA A 105 -0.87 5.18 15.89
N GLY A 106 -1.57 5.84 16.83
CA GLY A 106 -1.12 7.10 17.42
C GLY A 106 -1.28 8.34 16.54
N CYS A 107 -1.74 8.22 15.28
CA CYS A 107 -1.88 9.36 14.38
C CYS A 107 -3.13 10.21 14.63
N GLY A 108 -4.02 9.83 15.56
CA GLY A 108 -5.29 10.52 15.79
C GLY A 108 -6.38 10.16 14.77
N GLN A 109 -7.48 10.91 14.78
CA GLN A 109 -8.65 10.61 13.95
C GLN A 109 -8.37 10.91 12.47
N ILE A 110 -8.64 9.92 11.61
CA ILE A 110 -8.65 10.04 10.14
C ILE A 110 -7.40 10.78 9.61
N PRO A 111 -6.21 10.16 9.63
CA PRO A 111 -4.96 10.78 9.17
C PRO A 111 -5.03 11.44 7.78
N GLY A 112 -5.78 10.86 6.83
CA GLY A 112 -6.02 11.47 5.53
C GLY A 112 -6.79 12.80 5.59
N ARG A 113 -7.68 12.96 6.57
CA ARG A 113 -8.38 14.23 6.84
C ARG A 113 -7.44 15.26 7.43
N GLN A 114 -6.56 14.85 8.33
CA GLN A 114 -5.56 15.76 8.89
C GLN A 114 -4.64 16.30 7.78
N ALA A 115 -4.14 15.44 6.89
CA ALA A 115 -3.35 15.88 5.73
C ALA A 115 -4.13 16.83 4.80
N THR A 116 -5.42 16.55 4.58
CA THR A 116 -6.33 17.41 3.80
C THR A 116 -6.41 18.82 4.39
N ILE A 117 -6.66 18.94 5.70
CA ILE A 117 -6.76 20.23 6.39
C ILE A 117 -5.40 20.95 6.45
N LEU A 118 -4.33 20.23 6.76
CA LEU A 118 -2.96 20.78 6.78
C LEU A 118 -2.51 21.31 5.41
N ALA A 119 -3.03 20.75 4.31
CA ALA A 119 -2.77 21.23 2.96
C ALA A 119 -3.52 22.53 2.60
N GLY A 120 -4.42 23.01 3.46
CA GLY A 120 -5.24 24.20 3.23
C GLY A 120 -6.49 23.92 2.37
N VAL A 121 -6.93 22.67 2.28
CA VAL A 121 -8.19 22.32 1.62
C VAL A 121 -9.38 22.65 2.55
N PRO A 122 -10.47 23.27 2.03
CA PRO A 122 -11.64 23.63 2.83
C PRO A 122 -12.23 22.45 3.59
N GLU A 123 -12.75 22.71 4.79
CA GLU A 123 -13.36 21.69 5.63
C GLU A 123 -14.58 21.02 5.00
N SER A 124 -15.26 21.69 4.06
CA SER A 124 -16.39 21.13 3.31
C SER A 124 -16.00 19.96 2.40
N VAL A 125 -14.73 19.85 2.00
CA VAL A 125 -14.26 18.76 1.12
C VAL A 125 -14.09 17.48 1.93
N PRO A 126 -14.86 16.41 1.68
CA PRO A 126 -14.75 15.17 2.44
C PRO A 126 -13.44 14.42 2.12
N SER A 127 -12.98 13.62 3.08
CA SER A 127 -11.78 12.80 2.92
C SER A 127 -11.86 11.50 3.71
N ILE A 128 -11.17 10.46 3.24
CA ILE A 128 -11.09 9.16 3.91
C ILE A 128 -9.65 8.66 4.00
N THR A 129 -9.35 7.88 5.04
CA THR A 129 -8.11 7.11 5.15
C THR A 129 -8.37 5.66 4.74
N VAL A 130 -7.60 5.13 3.80
CA VAL A 130 -7.77 3.78 3.27
C VAL A 130 -6.59 2.91 3.72
N ASN A 131 -6.88 1.76 4.30
CA ASN A 131 -5.86 0.76 4.60
C ASN A 131 -6.10 -0.50 3.78
N LYS A 132 -5.18 -0.75 2.85
CA LYS A 132 -5.01 -1.99 2.10
C LYS A 132 -3.52 -2.38 2.07
N VAL A 133 -2.84 -2.25 3.21
CA VAL A 133 -1.40 -2.49 3.40
C VAL A 133 -0.57 -1.78 2.31
N CYS A 134 0.43 -2.42 1.71
CA CYS A 134 1.30 -1.84 0.69
C CYS A 134 0.54 -1.27 -0.53
N SER A 135 -0.68 -1.75 -0.78
CA SER A 135 -1.53 -1.31 -1.88
C SER A 135 -2.49 -0.16 -1.52
N SER A 136 -2.41 0.40 -0.31
CA SER A 136 -3.32 1.46 0.13
C SER A 136 -3.34 2.66 -0.82
N GLY A 137 -2.16 3.14 -1.21
CA GLY A 137 -2.02 4.31 -2.09
C GLY A 137 -2.48 4.08 -3.53
N ILE A 138 -2.38 2.86 -4.07
CA ILE A 138 -2.95 2.56 -5.40
C ILE A 138 -4.46 2.29 -5.31
N LYS A 139 -4.93 1.73 -4.20
CA LYS A 139 -6.36 1.49 -3.98
C LYS A 139 -7.14 2.79 -3.92
N THR A 140 -6.56 3.87 -3.41
CA THR A 140 -7.21 5.19 -3.42
C THR A 140 -7.42 5.72 -4.85
N ILE A 141 -6.51 5.43 -5.78
CA ILE A 141 -6.67 5.78 -7.20
C ILE A 141 -7.86 5.03 -7.80
N ASP A 142 -7.99 3.72 -7.51
CA ASP A 142 -9.15 2.94 -7.95
C ASP A 142 -10.48 3.48 -7.38
N LEU A 143 -10.50 3.91 -6.12
CA LEU A 143 -11.69 4.52 -5.52
C LEU A 143 -12.06 5.87 -6.17
N ALA A 144 -11.08 6.74 -6.40
CA ALA A 144 -11.29 8.01 -7.09
C ALA A 144 -11.74 7.80 -8.55
N PHE A 145 -11.12 6.84 -9.24
CA PHE A 145 -11.51 6.44 -10.59
C PHE A 145 -12.97 6.01 -10.64
N GLN A 146 -13.41 5.12 -9.73
CA GLN A 146 -14.79 4.67 -9.68
C GLN A 146 -15.78 5.81 -9.36
N MET A 147 -15.41 6.73 -8.46
CA MET A 147 -16.24 7.89 -8.14
C MET A 147 -16.49 8.78 -9.37
N ILE A 148 -15.43 9.08 -10.13
CA ILE A 148 -15.54 9.92 -11.34
C ILE A 148 -16.24 9.15 -12.46
N LEU A 149 -15.86 7.90 -12.69
CA LEU A 149 -16.46 7.02 -13.71
C LEU A 149 -17.98 6.93 -13.56
N LEU A 150 -18.47 6.84 -12.33
CA LEU A 150 -19.89 6.73 -11.97
C LEU A 150 -20.61 8.09 -11.86
N GLY A 151 -19.91 9.20 -12.09
CA GLY A 151 -20.48 10.55 -12.00
C GLY A 151 -20.83 10.99 -10.58
N ARG A 152 -20.16 10.45 -9.56
CA ARG A 152 -20.31 10.85 -8.14
C ARG A 152 -19.34 11.95 -7.71
N ALA A 153 -18.32 12.21 -8.51
CA ALA A 153 -17.35 13.28 -8.36
C ALA A 153 -16.85 13.71 -9.73
N ASP A 154 -16.32 14.91 -9.82
CA ASP A 154 -15.64 15.47 -10.99
C ASP A 154 -14.13 15.54 -10.75
N ILE A 155 -13.70 15.96 -9.56
CA ILE A 155 -12.28 16.13 -9.21
C ILE A 155 -11.99 15.49 -7.86
N CYS A 156 -11.08 14.51 -7.87
CA CYS A 156 -10.61 13.84 -6.65
C CYS A 156 -9.08 13.96 -6.54
N ILE A 157 -8.57 13.96 -5.31
CA ILE A 157 -7.16 13.64 -5.05
C ILE A 157 -7.09 12.21 -4.51
N ALA A 158 -6.18 11.42 -5.05
CA ALA A 158 -5.89 10.07 -4.59
C ALA A 158 -4.38 9.87 -4.45
N GLY A 159 -3.97 9.25 -3.34
CA GLY A 159 -2.59 8.90 -3.11
C GLY A 159 -2.40 8.14 -1.81
N GLY A 160 -1.21 8.25 -1.24
CA GLY A 160 -0.89 7.67 0.06
C GLY A 160 0.09 8.54 0.84
N GLN A 161 0.15 8.30 2.14
CA GLN A 161 1.06 8.92 3.07
C GLN A 161 1.52 7.86 4.08
N GLU A 162 2.79 7.90 4.48
CA GLU A 162 3.32 6.98 5.48
C GLU A 162 4.56 7.57 6.15
N SER A 163 4.73 7.31 7.44
CA SER A 163 5.99 7.58 8.15
C SER A 163 6.31 6.44 9.10
N MET A 164 7.00 5.43 8.58
CA MET A 164 7.42 4.26 9.37
C MET A 164 8.37 4.64 10.52
N SER A 165 9.11 5.75 10.38
CA SER A 165 10.02 6.25 11.43
C SER A 165 9.27 6.80 12.65
N ASN A 166 7.99 7.19 12.49
CA ASN A 166 7.18 7.71 13.58
C ASN A 166 6.19 6.69 14.15
N CYS A 167 6.22 5.44 13.68
CA CYS A 167 5.39 4.39 14.24
C CYS A 167 5.71 4.17 15.73
N PRO A 168 4.70 4.13 16.61
CA PRO A 168 4.93 3.96 18.03
C PRO A 168 5.14 2.47 18.39
N PHE A 169 5.75 2.25 19.55
CA PHE A 169 5.49 1.03 20.31
C PHE A 169 4.16 1.17 21.05
N VAL A 170 3.35 0.11 21.07
CA VAL A 170 2.08 0.05 21.79
C VAL A 170 2.14 -0.95 22.94
N LEU A 171 1.36 -0.66 23.98
CA LEU A 171 1.22 -1.49 25.18
C LEU A 171 -0.24 -1.99 25.28
N PRO A 172 -0.60 -3.09 24.60
CA PRO A 172 -2.00 -3.49 24.41
C PRO A 172 -2.74 -3.78 25.73
N ASP A 173 -2.00 -4.23 26.74
CA ASP A 173 -2.57 -4.71 28.00
C ASP A 173 -2.84 -3.56 28.99
N MET A 174 -2.40 -2.33 28.70
CA MET A 174 -2.41 -1.22 29.65
C MET A 174 -3.79 -0.57 29.84
N ARG A 175 -4.74 -0.75 28.93
CA ARG A 175 -6.09 -0.16 29.07
C ARG A 175 -6.79 -0.62 30.36
N TRP A 176 -6.59 -1.89 30.73
CA TRP A 176 -7.17 -2.50 31.94
C TRP A 176 -6.13 -2.92 32.98
N GLY A 177 -4.85 -2.64 32.69
CA GLY A 177 -3.70 -3.00 33.51
C GLY A 177 -3.31 -4.48 33.38
N ALA A 178 -2.03 -4.77 33.64
CA ALA A 178 -1.49 -6.13 33.71
C ALA A 178 -1.88 -6.88 35.02
N ARG A 179 -2.79 -6.32 35.83
CA ARG A 179 -3.24 -6.76 37.16
C ARG A 179 -2.12 -6.91 38.19
N MET A 180 -1.25 -7.90 38.04
CA MET A 180 -0.19 -8.25 38.98
C MET A 180 0.93 -8.98 38.23
N GLY A 181 2.11 -8.36 38.13
CA GLY A 181 3.26 -8.88 37.40
C GLY A 181 4.41 -7.88 37.39
N LEU A 182 5.60 -8.35 37.02
CA LEU A 182 6.76 -7.48 36.77
C LEU A 182 6.52 -6.64 35.51
N PRO A 183 7.26 -5.53 35.29
CA PRO A 183 7.11 -4.66 34.11
C PRO A 183 7.63 -5.29 32.79
N ASN A 184 7.39 -6.59 32.58
CA ASN A 184 7.72 -7.34 31.37
C ASN A 184 6.49 -7.62 30.49
N GLY A 185 5.49 -6.72 30.54
CA GLY A 185 4.28 -6.80 29.72
C GLY A 185 4.56 -6.72 28.22
N ARG A 186 3.56 -7.05 27.39
CA ARG A 186 3.74 -7.10 25.94
C ARG A 186 3.94 -5.70 25.36
N VAL A 187 5.15 -5.46 24.84
CA VAL A 187 5.50 -4.28 24.05
C VAL A 187 5.46 -4.68 22.57
N VAL A 188 4.65 -3.98 21.77
CA VAL A 188 4.46 -4.31 20.35
C VAL A 188 4.93 -3.14 19.50
N ASP A 189 5.84 -3.40 18.56
CA ASP A 189 6.18 -2.43 17.52
C ASP A 189 5.02 -2.35 16.51
N ALA A 190 4.32 -1.21 16.43
CA ALA A 190 3.19 -1.06 15.52
C ALA A 190 3.63 -1.07 14.04
N MET A 191 4.85 -0.63 13.72
CA MET A 191 5.38 -0.72 12.35
C MET A 191 5.42 -2.17 11.89
N VAL A 192 5.97 -3.04 12.74
CA VAL A 192 6.10 -4.46 12.41
C VAL A 192 4.73 -5.12 12.47
N TYR A 193 3.98 -4.93 13.55
CA TYR A 193 2.75 -5.68 13.79
C TYR A 193 1.62 -5.31 12.83
N ASP A 194 1.42 -4.01 12.56
CA ASP A 194 0.33 -3.55 11.68
C ASP A 194 0.75 -3.49 10.20
N GLY A 195 2.05 -3.40 9.91
CA GLY A 195 2.57 -3.21 8.56
C GLY A 195 3.31 -4.40 7.94
N LEU A 196 4.02 -5.20 8.73
CA LEU A 196 5.01 -6.19 8.25
C LEU A 196 4.84 -7.60 8.82
N TRP A 197 3.79 -7.85 9.61
CA TRP A 197 3.51 -9.14 10.23
C TRP A 197 2.31 -9.82 9.59
N ASP A 198 2.44 -11.11 9.30
CA ASP A 198 1.35 -11.93 8.80
C ASP A 198 0.40 -12.31 9.94
N ALA A 199 -0.84 -11.84 9.91
CA ALA A 199 -1.85 -12.17 10.90
C ALA A 199 -2.26 -13.66 10.90
N PHE A 200 -2.16 -14.34 9.75
CA PHE A 200 -2.59 -15.72 9.54
C PHE A 200 -1.47 -16.71 9.88
N TYR A 201 -0.27 -16.48 9.35
CA TYR A 201 0.89 -17.37 9.50
C TYR A 201 1.81 -17.00 10.66
N ASN A 202 1.55 -15.88 11.34
CA ASN A 202 2.31 -15.41 12.50
C ASN A 202 3.82 -15.31 12.23
N ARG A 203 4.18 -14.61 11.16
CA ARG A 203 5.57 -14.47 10.72
C ARG A 203 5.79 -13.16 9.98
N HIS A 204 7.05 -12.75 9.88
CA HIS A 204 7.43 -11.52 9.18
C HIS A 204 7.26 -11.64 7.65
N MET A 205 6.86 -10.55 6.98
CA MET A 205 6.67 -10.50 5.53
C MET A 205 7.91 -10.89 4.73
N ALA A 206 9.10 -10.62 5.26
CA ALA A 206 10.37 -11.00 4.62
C ALA A 206 10.46 -12.52 4.32
N ILE A 207 9.86 -13.36 5.16
CA ILE A 207 9.87 -14.82 4.99
C ILE A 207 9.07 -15.22 3.75
N HIS A 208 7.95 -14.55 3.47
CA HIS A 208 7.18 -14.81 2.25
C HIS A 208 7.99 -14.52 0.99
N GLY A 209 8.81 -13.46 1.00
CA GLY A 209 9.71 -13.15 -0.11
C GLY A 209 10.72 -14.27 -0.36
N SER A 210 11.36 -14.76 0.70
CA SER A 210 12.33 -15.88 0.60
C SER A 210 11.67 -17.17 0.11
N GLU A 211 10.48 -17.51 0.63
CA GLU A 211 9.78 -18.73 0.19
C GLU A 211 9.31 -18.66 -1.26
N VAL A 212 8.91 -17.48 -1.74
CA VAL A 212 8.61 -17.28 -3.16
C VAL A 212 9.88 -17.44 -4.00
N ALA A 213 11.03 -16.94 -3.53
CA ALA A 213 12.28 -17.16 -4.24
C ALA A 213 12.60 -18.67 -4.34
N ASP A 214 12.46 -19.41 -3.24
CA ASP A 214 12.66 -20.87 -3.20
C ASP A 214 11.66 -21.63 -4.09
N GLU A 215 10.36 -21.25 -4.07
CA GLU A 215 9.31 -21.90 -4.87
C GLU A 215 9.59 -21.81 -6.37
N PHE A 216 10.10 -20.66 -6.82
CA PHE A 216 10.38 -20.40 -8.23
C PHE A 216 11.83 -20.71 -8.63
N GLY A 217 12.68 -21.09 -7.68
CA GLY A 217 14.07 -21.50 -7.91
C GLY A 217 15.02 -20.34 -8.20
N PHE A 218 14.74 -19.13 -7.68
CA PHE A 218 15.61 -17.97 -7.85
C PHE A 218 16.81 -18.06 -6.91
N THR A 219 18.02 -18.06 -7.46
CA THR A 219 19.23 -18.12 -6.64
C THR A 219 19.48 -16.81 -5.91
N ARG A 220 20.41 -16.83 -4.95
CA ARG A 220 20.85 -15.63 -4.26
C ARG A 220 21.53 -14.65 -5.23
N GLU A 221 22.34 -15.18 -6.15
CA GLU A 221 23.08 -14.39 -7.13
C GLU A 221 22.12 -13.65 -8.08
N GLU A 222 21.05 -14.30 -8.54
CA GLU A 222 20.01 -13.67 -9.38
C GLU A 222 19.28 -12.54 -8.63
N GLN A 223 18.98 -12.75 -7.34
CA GLN A 223 18.37 -11.73 -6.49
C GLN A 223 19.31 -10.52 -6.28
N ASP A 224 20.60 -10.77 -6.06
CA ASP A 224 21.62 -9.73 -5.90
C ASP A 224 21.86 -8.96 -7.21
N GLU A 225 21.88 -9.66 -8.36
CA GLU A 225 21.97 -9.04 -9.68
C GLU A 225 20.79 -8.10 -9.94
N TRP A 226 19.57 -8.55 -9.61
CA TRP A 226 18.38 -7.70 -9.70
C TRP A 226 18.45 -6.49 -8.77
N ALA A 227 18.89 -6.67 -7.53
CA ALA A 227 19.07 -5.58 -6.57
C ALA A 227 20.11 -4.56 -7.06
N LEU A 228 21.24 -5.02 -7.59
CA LEU A 228 22.27 -4.15 -8.18
C LEU A 228 21.71 -3.36 -9.37
N ASN A 229 21.00 -4.03 -10.28
CA ASN A 229 20.37 -3.39 -11.42
C ASN A 229 19.38 -2.30 -10.98
N SER A 230 18.59 -2.56 -9.94
CA SER A 230 17.69 -1.57 -9.35
C SER A 230 18.45 -0.35 -8.82
N GLN A 231 19.53 -0.55 -8.06
CA GLN A 231 20.36 0.55 -7.53
C GLN A 231 21.02 1.36 -8.65
N MET A 232 21.61 0.69 -9.64
CA MET A 232 22.25 1.34 -10.78
C MET A 232 21.25 2.12 -11.65
N ASN A 233 20.00 1.67 -11.74
CA ASN A 233 18.93 2.41 -12.42
C ASN A 233 18.51 3.64 -11.61
N ALA A 234 18.38 3.51 -10.29
CA ALA A 234 18.00 4.62 -9.42
C ALA A 234 19.03 5.76 -9.41
N VAL A 235 20.33 5.45 -9.49
CA VAL A 235 21.39 6.47 -9.58
C VAL A 235 21.44 7.15 -10.96
N ARG A 236 20.99 6.46 -12.02
CA ARG A 236 21.00 6.99 -13.39
C ARG A 236 19.80 7.91 -13.73
N ALA A 237 18.68 7.74 -13.02
CA ALA A 237 17.43 8.46 -13.25
C ALA A 237 17.47 9.87 -12.65
#